data_AF-A0ABF7R2A8-F1
#
_entry.id   AF-A0ABF7R2A8-F1
#
_cell.length_a   1.000
_cell.length_b   1.000
_cell.length_c   1.000
_cell.angle_alpha   90.00
_cell.angle_beta   90.00
_cell.angle_gamma   90.00
#
_symmetry.space_group_name_H-M   'P 1'
#
loop_
_entity.id
_entity.type
_entity.pdbx_description
1 polymer ?
#
loop_
_entity_poly.entity_id
_entity_poly.type
_entity_poly.pdbx_seq_one_letter_code
_entity_poly.pdbx_strand_id
1 'polypeptide(L)'
;MTDYIKNILQIKDPNLHFTDVVFENNDGWETQVFLGTVSLKLDRCPHCGFANTFIKNGHSYQTIKYLSINESCPTMLRIGKQRLRCKNCQDSFMAKTNVVDKYCSIAKAVKHKALTMLESNVSQKDVSKFTGVSPSTIGRLLDSDQALLRFNSRTLPTNIAIDEFRGPQGKYCFIIVDNDTSQIYQILPDRLKSSITHYFDRFSLKERKRVKSVSTDLNSYY
;
A
#
# COMPACT_ATOMS: atom_id res chain seq x y z
N MET A 1 27.52 -5.11 13.42
CA MET A 1 27.26 -4.40 12.14
C MET A 1 25.80 -4.53 11.70
N THR A 2 25.29 -5.75 11.48
CA THR A 2 23.90 -5.97 11.05
C THR A 2 22.85 -5.31 11.95
N ASP A 3 22.93 -5.47 13.27
CA ASP A 3 21.91 -4.92 14.19
C ASP A 3 21.90 -3.39 14.21
N TYR A 4 23.07 -2.77 14.05
CA TYR A 4 23.20 -1.32 13.94
C TYR A 4 22.51 -0.79 12.67
N ILE A 5 22.77 -1.42 11.53
CA ILE A 5 22.14 -1.05 10.24
C ILE A 5 20.62 -1.26 10.31
N LYS A 6 20.17 -2.38 10.90
CA LYS A 6 18.74 -2.64 11.11
C LYS A 6 18.07 -1.56 11.95
N ASN A 7 18.73 -1.10 13.01
CA ASN A 7 18.21 -0.04 13.87
C ASN A 7 18.11 1.30 13.13
N ILE A 8 19.14 1.70 12.38
CA ILE A 8 19.12 2.92 11.55
C ILE A 8 17.97 2.88 10.53
N LEU A 9 17.85 1.75 9.82
CA LEU A 9 16.83 1.58 8.80
C LEU A 9 15.45 1.26 9.38
N GLN A 10 15.33 1.10 10.71
CA GLN A 10 14.13 0.66 11.41
C GLN A 10 13.55 -0.68 10.89
N ILE A 11 14.43 -1.59 10.44
CA ILE A 11 14.04 -2.90 9.92
C ILE A 11 14.04 -3.93 11.05
N LYS A 12 12.87 -4.52 11.31
CA LYS A 12 12.65 -5.53 12.37
C LYS A 12 12.73 -6.98 11.89
N ASP A 13 13.15 -7.23 10.65
CA ASP A 13 13.23 -8.59 10.10
C ASP A 13 14.38 -9.38 10.75
N PRO A 14 14.11 -10.47 11.49
CA PRO A 14 15.16 -11.23 12.16
C PRO A 14 16.07 -11.98 11.18
N ASN A 15 15.56 -12.38 10.01
CA ASN A 15 16.26 -13.25 9.07
C ASN A 15 17.11 -12.49 8.05
N LEU A 16 16.97 -11.16 7.98
CA LEU A 16 17.78 -10.29 7.14
C LEU A 16 19.13 -10.02 7.83
N HIS A 17 20.24 -10.14 7.12
CA HIS A 17 21.56 -9.82 7.63
C HIS A 17 22.28 -8.90 6.66
N PHE A 18 22.64 -7.70 7.12
CA PHE A 18 23.44 -6.75 6.34
C PHE A 18 24.92 -7.06 6.50
N THR A 19 25.61 -7.12 5.36
CA THR A 19 27.03 -7.44 5.26
C THR A 19 27.88 -6.20 5.04
N ASP A 20 27.39 -5.23 4.26
CA ASP A 20 28.19 -4.07 3.88
C ASP A 20 27.31 -2.91 3.37
N VAL A 21 27.91 -1.72 3.22
CA VAL A 21 27.28 -0.52 2.66
C VAL A 21 28.22 0.10 1.64
N VAL A 22 27.74 0.29 0.42
CA VAL A 22 28.52 0.88 -0.67
C VAL A 22 27.81 2.10 -1.23
N PHE A 23 28.58 3.01 -1.84
CA PHE A 23 28.04 4.13 -2.61
C PHE A 23 28.28 3.83 -4.10
N GLU A 24 27.21 3.89 -4.88
CA GLU A 24 27.23 3.61 -6.32
C GLU A 24 26.59 4.77 -7.08
N ASN A 25 27.12 5.10 -8.26
CA ASN A 25 26.47 6.07 -9.14
C ASN A 25 25.39 5.36 -9.96
N ASN A 26 24.12 5.67 -9.72
CA ASN A 26 22.98 5.16 -10.47
C ASN A 26 22.25 6.32 -11.13
N ASP A 27 22.15 6.28 -12.46
CA ASP A 27 21.47 7.30 -13.26
C ASP A 27 21.98 8.74 -13.01
N GLY A 28 23.28 8.91 -12.72
CA GLY A 28 23.90 10.20 -12.44
C GLY A 28 23.84 10.64 -10.98
N TRP A 29 23.21 9.84 -10.10
CA TRP A 29 23.05 10.14 -8.68
C TRP A 29 23.89 9.18 -7.82
N GLU A 30 24.65 9.72 -6.89
CA GLU A 30 25.28 8.92 -5.84
C GLU A 30 24.20 8.30 -4.96
N THR A 31 24.17 6.97 -4.90
CA THR A 31 23.16 6.16 -4.24
C THR A 31 23.83 5.31 -3.17
N GLN A 32 23.30 5.36 -1.95
CA GLN A 32 23.73 4.49 -0.86
C GLN A 32 23.03 3.13 -0.96
N VAL A 33 23.82 2.07 -1.07
CA VAL A 33 23.33 0.69 -1.25
C VAL A 33 23.74 -0.17 -0.06
N PHE A 34 22.75 -0.64 0.69
CA PHE A 34 22.94 -1.59 1.79
C PHE A 34 22.90 -3.02 1.24
N LEU A 35 24.01 -3.73 1.36
CA LEU A 35 24.17 -5.11 0.94
C LEU A 35 23.75 -6.04 2.06
N GLY A 36 22.87 -7.00 1.76
CA GLY A 36 22.44 -7.97 2.75
C GLY A 36 21.94 -9.28 2.17
N THR A 37 21.74 -10.26 3.02
CA THR A 37 21.21 -11.58 2.66
C THR A 37 20.07 -11.96 3.60
N VAL A 38 19.07 -12.65 3.08
CA VAL A 38 17.98 -13.19 3.91
C VAL A 38 18.18 -14.70 3.99
N SER A 39 18.33 -15.19 5.21
CA SER A 39 18.48 -16.63 5.45
C SER A 39 17.12 -17.30 5.60
N LEU A 40 17.00 -18.52 5.09
CA LEU A 40 15.81 -19.34 5.23
C LEU A 40 16.14 -20.53 6.15
N LYS A 41 15.45 -20.60 7.29
CA LYS A 41 15.53 -21.76 8.20
C LYS A 41 14.24 -22.55 8.06
N LEU A 42 14.36 -23.77 7.54
CA LEU A 42 13.27 -24.73 7.42
C LEU A 42 13.76 -26.09 7.92
N ASP A 43 13.07 -26.66 8.89
CA ASP A 43 13.41 -27.99 9.42
C ASP A 43 12.80 -29.11 8.56
N ARG A 44 11.68 -28.82 7.90
CA ARG A 44 10.92 -29.75 7.08
C ARG A 44 10.48 -29.11 5.76
N CYS A 45 10.41 -29.93 4.71
CA CYS A 45 9.88 -29.51 3.41
C CYS A 45 8.40 -29.12 3.51
N PRO A 46 8.00 -27.88 3.15
CA PRO A 46 6.60 -27.47 3.13
C PRO A 46 5.72 -28.27 2.16
N HIS A 47 6.32 -28.87 1.12
CA HIS A 47 5.59 -29.63 0.11
C HIS A 47 5.47 -31.12 0.45
N CYS A 48 6.56 -31.77 0.92
CA CYS A 48 6.58 -33.22 1.15
C CYS A 48 6.80 -33.63 2.61
N GLY A 49 6.95 -32.70 3.56
CA GLY A 49 7.06 -32.97 5.00
C GLY A 49 8.37 -33.57 5.52
N PHE A 50 9.25 -34.08 4.64
CA PHE A 50 10.54 -34.68 5.01
C PHE A 50 11.52 -33.67 5.63
N ALA A 51 12.20 -34.08 6.70
CA ALA A 51 13.21 -33.30 7.41
C ALA A 51 14.61 -33.45 6.82
N ASN A 52 15.49 -32.45 7.03
CA ASN A 52 16.93 -32.51 6.68
C ASN A 52 17.27 -32.82 5.21
N THR A 53 16.36 -32.53 4.29
CA THR A 53 16.54 -32.80 2.85
C THR A 53 17.01 -31.59 2.05
N PHE A 54 17.29 -30.44 2.66
CA PHE A 54 17.57 -29.21 1.91
C PHE A 54 19.03 -29.07 1.46
N ILE A 55 19.23 -28.66 0.21
CA ILE A 55 20.52 -28.24 -0.35
C ILE A 55 20.47 -26.72 -0.59
N LYS A 56 21.59 -26.03 -0.31
CA LYS A 56 21.76 -24.62 -0.67
C LYS A 56 21.82 -24.48 -2.19
N ASN A 57 20.90 -23.70 -2.77
CA ASN A 57 20.78 -23.49 -4.21
C ASN A 57 21.08 -22.03 -4.58
N GLY A 58 22.13 -21.46 -3.98
CA GLY A 58 22.55 -20.07 -4.19
C GLY A 58 21.58 -19.03 -3.63
N HIS A 59 21.67 -17.81 -4.18
CA HIS A 59 20.84 -16.67 -3.80
C HIS A 59 20.18 -16.05 -5.04
N SER A 60 18.96 -15.55 -4.87
CA SER A 60 18.33 -14.64 -5.82
C SER A 60 18.50 -13.21 -5.31
N TYR A 61 19.16 -12.37 -6.10
CA TYR A 61 19.39 -10.98 -5.75
C TYR A 61 18.23 -10.10 -6.17
N GLN A 62 17.90 -9.14 -5.33
CA GLN A 62 16.90 -8.13 -5.62
C GLN A 62 17.34 -6.79 -5.07
N THR A 63 17.27 -5.75 -5.92
CA THR A 63 17.43 -4.36 -5.49
C THR A 63 16.07 -3.79 -5.12
N ILE A 64 15.98 -3.19 -3.93
CA ILE A 64 14.76 -2.66 -3.34
C ILE A 64 14.97 -1.18 -3.04
N LYS A 65 14.11 -0.31 -3.56
CA LYS A 65 14.08 1.11 -3.17
C LYS A 65 13.63 1.24 -1.71
N TYR A 66 14.40 1.99 -0.92
CA TYR A 66 14.13 2.23 0.50
C TYR A 66 13.96 3.72 0.80
N LEU A 67 13.63 4.03 2.06
CA LEU A 67 13.59 5.40 2.55
C LEU A 67 15.00 5.99 2.52
N SER A 68 15.16 7.13 1.84
CA SER A 68 16.44 7.86 1.83
C SER A 68 16.81 8.29 3.23
N ILE A 69 18.02 7.95 3.69
CA ILE A 69 18.58 8.43 4.95
C ILE A 69 18.99 9.91 4.81
N ASN A 70 19.50 10.27 3.64
CA ASN A 70 19.83 11.64 3.24
C ASN A 70 19.00 11.99 2.00
N GLU A 71 18.28 13.12 2.02
CA GLU A 71 17.39 13.50 0.91
C GLU A 71 18.12 13.65 -0.43
N SER A 72 19.39 14.05 -0.40
CA SER A 72 20.22 14.21 -1.61
C SER A 72 20.82 12.89 -2.12
N CYS A 73 20.74 11.81 -1.35
CA CYS A 73 21.35 10.52 -1.68
C CYS A 73 20.32 9.39 -1.54
N PRO A 74 19.78 8.87 -2.66
CA PRO A 74 18.83 7.77 -2.63
C PRO A 74 19.39 6.55 -1.89
N THR A 75 18.52 5.85 -1.17
CA THR A 75 18.89 4.63 -0.45
C THR A 75 18.24 3.40 -1.07
N MET A 76 19.05 2.37 -1.32
CA MET A 76 18.58 1.07 -1.82
C MET A 76 19.09 -0.08 -0.95
N LEU A 77 18.33 -1.18 -0.94
CA LEU A 77 18.74 -2.45 -0.33
C LEU A 77 18.97 -3.46 -1.45
N ARG A 78 20.18 -4.00 -1.57
CA ARG A 78 20.47 -5.09 -2.49
C ARG A 78 20.55 -6.38 -1.68
N ILE A 79 19.48 -7.16 -1.75
CA ILE A 79 19.24 -8.30 -0.87
C ILE A 79 19.38 -9.61 -1.64
N GLY A 80 20.29 -10.48 -1.20
CA GLY A 80 20.43 -11.86 -1.65
C GLY A 80 19.50 -12.80 -0.87
N LYS A 81 18.36 -13.17 -1.47
CA LYS A 81 17.40 -14.11 -0.89
C LYS A 81 17.90 -15.55 -1.07
N GLN A 82 18.20 -16.23 0.03
CA GLN A 82 18.68 -17.61 -0.01
C GLN A 82 17.65 -18.53 -0.67
N ARG A 83 18.12 -19.41 -1.56
CA ARG A 83 17.31 -20.47 -2.17
C ARG A 83 17.72 -21.81 -1.60
N LEU A 84 16.74 -22.63 -1.25
CA LEU A 84 16.91 -24.01 -0.82
C LEU A 84 16.20 -24.92 -1.83
N ARG A 85 16.77 -26.10 -2.08
CA ARG A 85 16.13 -27.15 -2.89
C ARG A 85 15.95 -28.41 -2.05
N CYS A 86 14.76 -28.99 -2.06
CA CYS A 86 14.48 -30.26 -1.38
C CYS A 86 15.07 -31.42 -2.18
N LYS A 87 15.87 -32.30 -1.56
CA LYS A 87 16.40 -33.52 -2.18
C LYS A 87 15.31 -34.53 -2.54
N ASN A 88 14.21 -34.55 -1.79
CA ASN A 88 13.15 -35.54 -1.97
C ASN A 88 12.19 -35.17 -3.11
N CYS A 89 11.52 -34.02 -3.03
CA CYS A 89 10.56 -33.58 -4.06
C CYS A 89 11.14 -32.64 -5.12
N GLN A 90 12.43 -32.27 -5.01
CA GLN A 90 13.12 -31.36 -5.94
C GLN A 90 12.59 -29.92 -6.00
N ASP A 91 11.59 -29.58 -5.18
CA ASP A 91 11.05 -28.22 -5.08
C ASP A 91 12.07 -27.21 -4.54
N SER A 92 11.92 -25.98 -5.01
CA SER A 92 12.75 -24.84 -4.61
C SER A 92 11.97 -23.87 -3.72
N PHE A 93 12.58 -23.51 -2.60
CA PHE A 93 12.06 -22.53 -1.64
C PHE A 93 13.00 -21.33 -1.61
N MET A 94 12.43 -20.13 -1.50
CA MET A 94 13.20 -18.89 -1.44
C MET A 94 12.88 -18.16 -0.14
N ALA A 95 13.92 -17.59 0.48
CA ALA A 95 13.79 -16.76 1.65
C ALA A 95 12.85 -15.57 1.39
N LYS A 96 11.97 -15.30 2.36
CA LYS A 96 11.04 -14.17 2.33
C LYS A 96 11.49 -13.16 3.38
N THR A 97 11.24 -11.89 3.11
CA THR A 97 11.50 -10.79 4.04
C THR A 97 10.24 -9.96 4.20
N ASN A 98 10.06 -9.37 5.39
CA ASN A 98 8.94 -8.47 5.65
C ASN A 98 9.16 -7.06 5.09
N VAL A 99 10.37 -6.73 4.64
CA VAL A 99 10.72 -5.41 4.11
C VAL A 99 9.99 -5.09 2.80
N VAL A 100 9.77 -6.09 1.95
CA VAL A 100 9.17 -5.93 0.61
C VAL A 100 8.18 -7.05 0.31
N ASP A 101 7.11 -6.72 -0.41
CA ASP A 101 6.14 -7.71 -0.89
C ASP A 101 6.71 -8.60 -1.99
N LYS A 102 6.06 -9.75 -2.22
CA LYS A 102 6.40 -10.65 -3.32
C LYS A 102 6.24 -9.89 -4.66
N TYR A 103 7.19 -10.07 -5.56
CA TYR A 103 7.21 -9.42 -6.89
C TYR A 103 7.25 -7.88 -6.87
N CYS A 104 7.58 -7.26 -5.73
CA CYS A 104 7.76 -5.82 -5.61
C CYS A 104 9.23 -5.46 -5.42
N SER A 105 9.66 -4.30 -5.92
CA SER A 105 11.00 -3.72 -5.73
C SER A 105 10.98 -2.42 -4.90
N ILE A 106 9.84 -2.09 -4.29
CA ILE A 106 9.68 -0.90 -3.44
C ILE A 106 9.32 -1.39 -2.04
N ALA A 107 10.11 -0.98 -1.04
CA ALA A 107 9.89 -1.39 0.34
C ALA A 107 8.54 -0.90 0.88
N LYS A 108 7.95 -1.66 1.80
CA LYS A 108 6.69 -1.30 2.46
C LYS A 108 6.75 0.05 3.17
N ALA A 109 7.89 0.36 3.77
CA ALA A 109 8.12 1.65 4.44
C ALA A 109 7.99 2.84 3.47
N VAL A 110 8.50 2.71 2.24
CA VAL A 110 8.37 3.75 1.20
C VAL A 110 6.92 3.88 0.75
N LYS A 111 6.22 2.76 0.56
CA LYS A 111 4.78 2.74 0.23
C LYS A 111 3.97 3.47 1.30
N HIS A 112 4.22 3.16 2.58
CA HIS A 112 3.53 3.78 3.70
C HIS A 112 3.81 5.28 3.78
N LYS A 113 5.08 5.71 3.66
CA LYS A 113 5.43 7.14 3.58
C LYS A 113 4.69 7.84 2.44
N ALA A 114 4.63 7.22 1.26
CA ALA A 114 3.91 7.80 0.12
C ALA A 114 2.41 8.01 0.42
N LEU A 115 1.74 7.03 1.03
CA LEU A 115 0.33 7.16 1.44
C LEU A 115 0.14 8.26 2.49
N THR A 116 0.96 8.27 3.54
CA THR A 116 0.88 9.31 4.59
C THR A 116 1.12 10.71 4.03
N MET A 117 2.03 10.86 3.05
CA MET A 117 2.22 12.15 2.39
C MET A 117 0.97 12.57 1.60
N LEU A 118 0.29 11.64 0.93
CA LEU A 118 -0.94 11.94 0.18
C LEU A 118 -2.14 12.31 1.06
N GLU A 119 -2.09 12.03 2.36
CA GLU A 119 -3.09 12.55 3.32
C GLU A 119 -2.98 14.08 3.47
N SER A 120 -1.80 14.64 3.18
CA SER A 120 -1.58 16.08 3.08
C SER A 120 -1.94 16.60 1.68
N ASN A 121 -2.14 17.92 1.55
CA ASN A 121 -2.46 18.56 0.27
C ASN A 121 -1.23 18.68 -0.67
N VAL A 122 -0.65 17.54 -1.06
CA VAL A 122 0.51 17.44 -1.96
C VAL A 122 0.16 16.61 -3.20
N SER A 123 0.75 16.96 -4.34
CA SER A 123 0.49 16.22 -5.57
C SER A 123 1.27 14.90 -5.62
N GLN A 124 0.79 13.92 -6.41
CA GLN A 124 1.54 12.69 -6.69
C GLN A 124 2.93 12.97 -7.31
N LYS A 125 3.09 14.08 -8.04
CA LYS A 125 4.38 14.51 -8.59
C LYS A 125 5.33 14.96 -7.48
N ASP A 126 4.82 15.63 -6.46
CA ASP A 126 5.64 16.07 -5.34
C ASP A 126 6.03 14.86 -4.48
N VAL A 127 5.07 13.98 -4.16
CA VAL A 127 5.36 12.70 -3.47
C VAL A 127 6.39 11.88 -4.24
N SER A 128 6.35 11.88 -5.58
CA SER A 128 7.34 11.21 -6.41
C SER A 128 8.76 11.74 -6.19
N LYS A 129 8.94 13.06 -6.08
CA LYS A 129 10.24 13.69 -5.79
C LYS A 129 10.77 13.26 -4.42
N PHE A 130 9.92 13.22 -3.41
CA PHE A 130 10.31 12.88 -2.04
C PHE A 130 10.55 11.38 -1.78
N THR A 131 9.96 10.51 -2.60
CA THR A 131 10.03 9.05 -2.41
C THR A 131 10.83 8.31 -3.48
N GLY A 132 11.14 8.96 -4.61
CA GLY A 132 11.79 8.30 -5.75
C GLY A 132 10.92 7.24 -6.44
N VAL A 133 9.60 7.24 -6.15
CA VAL A 133 8.60 6.35 -6.74
C VAL A 133 7.84 7.09 -7.84
N SER A 134 7.60 6.47 -8.99
CA SER A 134 6.90 7.14 -10.09
C SER A 134 5.48 7.55 -9.70
N PRO A 135 4.94 8.68 -10.22
CA PRO A 135 3.56 9.10 -9.94
C PRO A 135 2.53 8.02 -10.30
N SER A 136 2.76 7.28 -11.39
CA SER A 136 1.92 6.15 -11.80
C SER A 136 1.88 5.01 -10.79
N THR A 137 3.00 4.72 -10.12
CA THR A 137 3.06 3.69 -9.08
C THR A 137 2.37 4.18 -7.80
N ILE A 138 2.52 5.46 -7.48
CA ILE A 138 1.81 6.10 -6.37
C ILE A 138 0.29 6.05 -6.59
N GLY A 139 -0.19 6.36 -7.81
CA GLY A 139 -1.60 6.23 -8.17
C GLY A 139 -2.14 4.81 -7.98
N ARG A 140 -1.42 3.79 -8.48
CA ARG A 140 -1.80 2.38 -8.26
C ARG A 140 -1.82 2.00 -6.77
N LEU A 141 -0.92 2.58 -5.98
CA LEU A 141 -0.87 2.35 -4.54
C LEU A 141 -2.14 2.87 -3.86
N LEU A 142 -2.56 4.08 -4.25
CA LEU A 142 -3.80 4.71 -3.80
C LEU A 142 -5.03 3.88 -4.19
N ASP A 143 -5.09 3.42 -5.44
CA ASP A 143 -6.20 2.59 -5.95
C ASP A 143 -6.28 1.24 -5.22
N SER A 144 -5.14 0.71 -4.77
CA SER A 144 -5.07 -0.57 -4.06
C SER A 144 -5.42 -0.48 -2.58
N ASP A 145 -5.44 0.74 -2.01
CA ASP A 145 -5.72 0.92 -0.59
C ASP A 145 -7.22 0.77 -0.32
N GLN A 146 -7.58 -0.43 0.14
CA GLN A 146 -8.96 -0.76 0.49
C GLN A 146 -9.53 0.09 1.60
N ALA A 147 -8.71 0.74 2.44
CA ALA A 147 -9.19 1.65 3.48
C ALA A 147 -9.88 2.89 2.87
N LEU A 148 -9.36 3.40 1.76
CA LEU A 148 -9.97 4.50 0.99
C LEU A 148 -11.19 4.04 0.17
N LEU A 149 -11.28 2.75 -0.11
CA LEU A 149 -12.41 2.14 -0.83
C LEU A 149 -13.57 1.72 0.11
N ARG A 150 -13.51 2.04 1.42
CA ARG A 150 -14.55 1.71 2.41
C ARG A 150 -15.81 2.58 2.30
N PHE A 151 -16.38 2.63 1.11
CA PHE A 151 -17.73 3.17 0.88
C PHE A 151 -18.79 2.08 0.66
N ASN A 152 -18.41 0.80 0.78
CA ASN A 152 -19.33 -0.33 0.72
C ASN A 152 -19.90 -0.70 2.10
N SER A 153 -20.46 0.30 2.80
CA SER A 153 -21.30 0.04 3.96
C SER A 153 -22.59 -0.64 3.51
N ARG A 154 -23.01 -1.69 4.22
CA ARG A 154 -24.34 -2.32 4.02
C ARG A 154 -25.45 -1.55 4.73
N THR A 155 -25.11 -0.52 5.49
CA THR A 155 -26.00 0.19 6.41
C THR A 155 -25.97 1.69 6.17
N LEU A 156 -27.13 2.31 5.99
CA LEU A 156 -27.25 3.77 5.96
C LEU A 156 -27.21 4.37 7.39
N PRO A 157 -26.63 5.57 7.56
CA PRO A 157 -26.73 6.33 8.81
C PRO A 157 -28.19 6.70 9.13
N THR A 158 -28.45 7.03 10.39
CA THR A 158 -29.81 7.40 10.84
C THR A 158 -30.16 8.82 10.40
N ASN A 159 -29.20 9.73 10.45
CA ASN A 159 -29.36 11.12 10.09
C ASN A 159 -28.34 11.45 8.99
N ILE A 160 -28.82 11.79 7.79
CA ILE A 160 -27.94 12.08 6.65
C ILE A 160 -28.08 13.53 6.20
N ALA A 161 -26.99 14.14 5.76
CA ALA A 161 -27.00 15.34 4.95
C ALA A 161 -26.58 15.02 3.51
N ILE A 162 -27.23 15.68 2.57
CA ILE A 162 -27.03 15.53 1.14
C ILE A 162 -26.71 16.89 0.55
N ASP A 163 -25.60 16.96 -0.19
CA ASP A 163 -25.16 18.18 -0.87
C ASP A 163 -24.47 17.86 -2.22
N GLU A 164 -24.08 18.89 -2.96
CA GLU A 164 -23.31 18.81 -4.19
C GLU A 164 -22.01 19.61 -4.09
N PHE A 165 -20.93 19.08 -4.65
CA PHE A 165 -19.70 19.85 -4.79
C PHE A 165 -19.14 19.71 -6.20
N ARG A 166 -18.36 20.70 -6.63
CA ARG A 166 -17.69 20.67 -7.92
C ARG A 166 -16.45 19.78 -7.83
N GLY A 167 -16.53 18.61 -8.43
CA GLY A 167 -15.45 17.63 -8.48
C GLY A 167 -14.44 17.88 -9.61
N PRO A 168 -13.54 16.89 -9.84
CA PRO A 168 -12.56 16.94 -10.91
C PRO A 168 -13.23 17.15 -12.27
N GLN A 169 -12.58 17.91 -13.17
CA GLN A 169 -13.11 18.25 -14.51
C GLN A 169 -14.37 19.13 -14.50
N GLY A 170 -14.72 19.76 -13.38
CA GLY A 170 -15.81 20.74 -13.29
C GLY A 170 -17.22 20.14 -13.23
N LYS A 171 -17.33 18.81 -13.08
CA LYS A 171 -18.61 18.11 -12.90
C LYS A 171 -19.07 18.20 -11.45
N TYR A 172 -20.38 18.29 -11.23
CA TYR A 172 -20.93 18.21 -9.87
C TYR A 172 -21.01 16.75 -9.43
N CYS A 173 -20.46 16.47 -8.25
CA CYS A 173 -20.52 15.20 -7.56
C CYS A 173 -21.51 15.31 -6.40
N PHE A 174 -22.23 14.22 -6.13
CA PHE A 174 -23.18 14.13 -5.03
C PHE A 174 -22.47 13.61 -3.79
N ILE A 175 -22.67 14.24 -2.64
CA ILE A 175 -22.05 13.85 -1.37
C ILE A 175 -23.12 13.54 -0.32
N ILE A 176 -22.89 12.46 0.42
CA ILE A 176 -23.66 12.05 1.59
C ILE A 176 -22.76 12.16 2.80
N VAL A 177 -23.23 12.87 3.82
CA VAL A 177 -22.56 13.04 5.11
C VAL A 177 -23.42 12.38 6.19
N ASP A 178 -22.79 11.68 7.11
CA ASP A 178 -23.45 11.21 8.32
C ASP A 178 -23.48 12.37 9.34
N ASN A 179 -24.67 12.87 9.65
CA ASN A 179 -24.85 14.01 10.55
C ASN A 179 -24.53 13.67 12.01
N ASP A 180 -24.57 12.39 12.39
CA ASP A 180 -24.26 11.98 13.76
C ASP A 180 -22.75 12.02 14.03
N THR A 181 -21.93 11.71 13.01
CA THR A 181 -20.47 11.65 13.11
C THR A 181 -19.74 12.81 12.44
N SER A 182 -20.46 13.62 11.65
CA SER A 182 -19.91 14.67 10.79
C SER A 182 -18.84 14.16 9.81
N GLN A 183 -18.92 12.89 9.42
CA GLN A 183 -17.99 12.25 8.48
C GLN A 183 -18.65 12.07 7.10
N ILE A 184 -17.83 12.14 6.05
CA ILE A 184 -18.26 11.82 4.70
C ILE A 184 -18.64 10.35 4.66
N TYR A 185 -19.92 10.07 4.44
CA TYR A 185 -20.44 8.72 4.33
C TYR A 185 -20.26 8.17 2.92
N GLN A 186 -20.48 8.98 1.88
CA GLN A 186 -20.28 8.55 0.49
C GLN A 186 -20.16 9.74 -0.48
N ILE A 187 -19.40 9.54 -1.57
CA ILE A 187 -19.38 10.43 -2.74
C ILE A 187 -19.79 9.63 -3.99
N LEU A 188 -20.72 10.16 -4.79
CA LEU A 188 -21.09 9.64 -6.11
C LEU A 188 -20.45 10.49 -7.21
N PRO A 189 -20.08 9.90 -8.35
CA PRO A 189 -19.32 10.59 -9.40
C PRO A 189 -20.12 11.70 -10.10
N ASP A 190 -21.45 11.65 -10.02
CA ASP A 190 -22.37 12.60 -10.62
C ASP A 190 -23.58 12.85 -9.71
N ARG A 191 -24.38 13.85 -10.07
CA ARG A 191 -25.64 14.23 -9.40
C ARG A 191 -26.90 13.74 -10.14
N LEU A 192 -26.77 12.78 -11.05
CA LEU A 192 -27.91 12.34 -11.85
C LEU A 192 -28.88 11.51 -10.98
N LYS A 193 -30.18 11.79 -11.12
CA LYS A 193 -31.24 11.07 -10.41
C LYS A 193 -31.15 9.56 -10.59
N SER A 194 -30.79 9.08 -11.78
CA SER A 194 -30.60 7.66 -12.07
C SER A 194 -29.48 7.05 -11.23
N SER A 195 -28.32 7.71 -11.13
CA SER A 195 -27.17 7.27 -10.34
C SER A 195 -27.48 7.26 -8.85
N ILE A 196 -28.13 8.31 -8.36
CA ILE A 196 -28.53 8.43 -6.94
C ILE A 196 -29.55 7.34 -6.58
N THR A 197 -30.58 7.16 -7.40
CA THR A 197 -31.61 6.12 -7.19
C THR A 197 -30.99 4.73 -7.19
N HIS A 198 -30.15 4.44 -8.19
CA HIS A 198 -29.43 3.17 -8.27
C HIS A 198 -28.56 2.91 -7.03
N TYR A 199 -27.88 3.94 -6.51
CA TYR A 199 -27.10 3.83 -5.29
C TYR A 199 -27.96 3.41 -4.08
N PHE A 200 -29.08 4.10 -3.84
CA PHE A 200 -29.96 3.83 -2.69
C PHE A 200 -30.73 2.51 -2.82
N ASP A 201 -31.01 2.04 -4.04
CA ASP A 201 -31.68 0.75 -4.27
C ASP A 201 -30.84 -0.46 -3.89
N ARG A 202 -29.52 -0.31 -3.75
CA ARG A 202 -28.65 -1.37 -3.21
C ARG A 202 -28.93 -1.66 -1.74
N PHE A 203 -29.56 -0.74 -1.02
CA PHE A 203 -29.96 -0.93 0.36
C PHE A 203 -31.35 -1.55 0.45
N SER A 204 -31.50 -2.55 1.32
CA SER A 204 -32.82 -3.15 1.55
C SER A 204 -33.81 -2.12 2.08
N LEU A 205 -35.12 -2.37 1.87
CA LEU A 205 -36.16 -1.48 2.39
C LEU A 205 -36.05 -1.26 3.91
N LYS A 206 -35.62 -2.29 4.66
CA LYS A 206 -35.39 -2.20 6.10
C LYS A 206 -34.32 -1.16 6.43
N GLU A 207 -33.22 -1.14 5.68
CA GLU A 207 -32.12 -0.19 5.87
C GLU A 207 -32.55 1.23 5.54
N ARG A 208 -33.24 1.41 4.40
CA ARG A 208 -33.76 2.71 3.98
C ARG A 208 -34.73 3.30 5.00
N LYS A 209 -35.59 2.48 5.61
CA LYS A 209 -36.51 2.89 6.68
C LYS A 209 -35.82 3.25 8.01
N ARG A 210 -34.53 2.95 8.18
CA ARG A 210 -33.79 3.39 9.38
C ARG A 210 -33.35 4.84 9.31
N VAL A 211 -33.24 5.41 8.11
CA VAL A 211 -32.98 6.85 7.94
C VAL A 211 -34.17 7.61 8.49
N LYS A 212 -33.95 8.43 9.53
CA LYS A 212 -34.99 9.20 10.21
C LYS A 212 -35.03 10.65 9.75
N SER A 213 -33.88 11.22 9.39
CA SER A 213 -33.78 12.60 8.92
C SER A 213 -32.86 12.70 7.72
N VAL A 214 -33.24 13.60 6.81
CA VAL A 214 -32.47 13.97 5.62
C VAL A 214 -32.41 15.49 5.58
N SER A 215 -31.20 16.05 5.64
CA SER A 215 -30.94 17.47 5.45
C SER A 215 -30.41 17.71 4.03
N THR A 216 -31.01 18.61 3.29
CA THR A 216 -30.55 18.94 1.93
C THR A 216 -30.95 20.36 1.57
N ASP A 217 -30.23 20.98 0.64
CA ASP A 217 -30.63 22.26 0.05
C ASP A 217 -31.82 22.08 -0.90
N LEU A 218 -32.57 23.15 -1.13
CA LEU A 218 -33.72 23.20 -2.03
C LEU A 218 -33.26 23.14 -3.49
N ASN A 219 -32.90 21.94 -3.94
CA ASN A 219 -32.64 21.64 -5.34
C ASN A 219 -33.82 20.85 -5.92
N SER A 220 -34.42 21.38 -7.00
CA SER A 220 -35.60 20.78 -7.66
C SER A 220 -35.33 19.46 -8.37
N TYR A 221 -34.07 19.05 -8.47
CA TYR A 221 -33.65 17.82 -9.16
C TYR A 221 -33.65 16.56 -8.28
N TYR A 222 -33.66 16.70 -6.95
CA TYR A 222 -33.76 15.58 -6.00
C TYR A 222 -35.19 15.02 -5.95
#